data_AF-A0A9E4CDF3-F1
#
_entry.id   AF-A0A9E4CDF3-F1
#
_cell.length_a   1.000
_cell.length_b   1.000
_cell.length_c   1.000
_cell.angle_alpha   90.00
_cell.angle_beta   90.00
_cell.angle_gamma   90.00
#
_symmetry.space_group_name_H-M   'P 1'
#
loop_
_entity.id
_entity.type
_entity.pdbx_description
1 polymer ?
#
loop_
_entity_poly.entity_id
_entity_poly.type
_entity_poly.pdbx_seq_one_letter_code
_entity_poly.pdbx_strand_id
1 'polypeptide(L)'
;MKSSPRSNDWVTGFIFVFLALQILVPAYLLHAARPARWGWQMYSSYAQLPQIVLQLSDGTVQSVDLTEYVVNARYEILKAQTLLPHFCALADHVIAVQYRAGDEIEVQQCP
;
A
#
# COMPACT_ATOMS: atom_id res chain seq x y z
N MET A 1 -16.22 22.79 57.27
CA MET A 1 -17.27 22.74 56.22
C MET A 1 -16.63 22.26 54.92
N LYS A 2 -16.94 21.05 54.47
CA LYS A 2 -16.40 20.45 53.24
C LYS A 2 -17.39 20.78 52.11
N SER A 3 -17.03 21.69 51.22
CA SER A 3 -17.91 22.06 50.10
C SER A 3 -18.00 20.87 49.14
N SER A 4 -19.19 20.26 49.06
CA SER A 4 -19.48 19.26 48.04
C SER A 4 -19.45 19.95 46.67
N PRO A 5 -18.71 19.44 45.68
CA PRO A 5 -18.73 20.01 44.32
C PRO A 5 -20.16 19.97 43.78
N ARG A 6 -20.58 21.05 43.11
CA ARG A 6 -21.90 21.14 42.47
C ARG A 6 -21.92 20.10 41.34
N SER A 7 -23.04 19.40 41.14
CA SER A 7 -23.14 18.29 40.15
C SER A 7 -22.72 18.66 38.72
N ASN A 8 -22.65 19.95 38.40
CA ASN A 8 -22.28 20.47 37.10
C ASN A 8 -20.76 20.61 36.89
N ASP A 9 -19.96 20.54 37.96
CA ASP A 9 -18.50 20.70 37.88
C ASP A 9 -17.85 19.52 37.14
N TRP A 10 -18.39 18.30 37.34
CA TRP A 10 -17.88 17.10 36.67
C TRP A 10 -18.25 17.04 35.18
N VAL A 11 -19.47 17.47 34.82
CA VAL A 11 -19.90 17.58 33.42
C VAL A 11 -19.04 18.60 32.68
N THR A 12 -18.81 19.75 33.31
CA THR A 12 -17.93 20.80 32.78
C THR A 12 -16.51 20.26 32.58
N GLY A 13 -15.95 19.57 33.58
CA GLY A 13 -14.65 18.92 33.47
C GLY A 13 -14.57 17.91 32.32
N PHE A 14 -15.59 17.06 32.16
CA PHE A 14 -15.66 16.12 31.04
C PHE A 14 -15.67 16.82 29.68
N ILE A 15 -16.48 17.87 29.51
CA ILE A 15 -16.57 18.64 28.27
C ILE A 15 -15.20 19.25 27.93
N PHE A 16 -14.51 19.85 28.90
CA PHE A 16 -13.19 20.42 28.67
C PHE A 16 -12.16 19.38 28.26
N VAL A 17 -12.14 18.22 28.92
CA VAL A 17 -11.24 17.12 28.56
C VAL A 17 -11.55 16.58 27.16
N PHE A 18 -12.82 16.41 26.83
CA PHE A 18 -13.25 15.93 25.51
C PHE A 18 -12.85 16.91 24.40
N LEU A 19 -13.09 18.21 24.58
CA LEU A 19 -12.67 19.25 23.65
C LEU A 19 -11.15 19.33 23.53
N ALA A 20 -10.43 19.21 24.64
CA ALA A 20 -8.98 19.18 24.64
C ALA A 20 -8.45 17.99 23.84
N LEU A 21 -9.01 16.79 24.02
CA LEU A 21 -8.62 15.59 23.25
C LEU A 21 -8.86 15.77 21.75
N GLN A 22 -9.98 16.36 21.34
CA GLN A 22 -10.27 16.62 19.93
C GLN A 22 -9.26 17.54 19.25
N ILE A 23 -8.59 18.42 20.00
CA ILE A 23 -7.58 19.33 19.45
C ILE A 23 -6.19 18.72 19.58
N LEU A 24 -5.85 18.20 20.76
CA LEU A 24 -4.51 17.72 21.07
C LEU A 24 -4.14 16.45 20.31
N VAL A 25 -5.07 15.51 20.13
CA VAL A 25 -4.82 14.26 19.40
C VAL A 25 -4.43 14.52 17.94
N PRO A 26 -5.22 15.26 17.13
CA PRO A 26 -4.81 15.57 15.76
C PRO A 26 -3.58 16.47 15.72
N ALA A 27 -3.44 17.45 16.63
CA ALA A 27 -2.24 18.29 16.68
C ALA A 27 -0.95 17.49 16.93
N TYR A 28 -1.02 16.46 17.78
CA TYR A 28 0.06 15.51 17.98
C TYR A 28 0.33 14.69 16.71
N LEU A 29 -0.72 14.14 16.08
CA LEU A 29 -0.61 13.39 14.82
C LEU A 29 -0.10 14.24 13.65
N LEU A 30 -0.21 15.57 13.70
CA LEU A 30 0.37 16.43 12.67
C LEU A 30 1.89 16.25 12.53
N HIS A 31 2.58 15.87 13.63
CA HIS A 31 4.02 15.66 13.70
C HIS A 31 4.45 14.22 13.42
N ALA A 32 3.50 13.27 13.34
CA ALA A 32 3.80 11.91 12.95
C ALA A 32 4.26 11.87 11.49
N ALA A 33 5.13 10.90 11.15
CA ALA A 33 5.55 10.66 9.78
C ALA A 33 4.30 10.38 8.92
N ARG A 34 3.96 11.31 8.02
CA ARG A 34 2.84 11.14 7.10
C ARG A 34 3.33 10.48 5.82
N PRO A 35 2.66 9.42 5.33
CA PRO A 35 3.01 8.78 4.06
C PRO A 35 2.80 9.71 2.85
N ALA A 36 1.98 10.78 2.98
CA ALA A 36 1.82 11.80 1.95
C ALA A 36 1.68 13.21 2.54
N ARG A 37 2.31 14.21 1.89
CA ARG A 37 2.29 15.63 2.30
C ARG A 37 1.04 16.39 1.86
N TRP A 38 0.29 15.87 0.88
CA TRP A 38 -0.79 16.57 0.20
C TRP A 38 -2.01 15.65 0.04
N GLY A 39 -2.95 15.73 0.97
CA GLY A 39 -4.32 15.24 0.79
C GLY A 39 -4.66 13.88 1.40
N TRP A 40 -5.87 13.83 1.97
CA TRP A 40 -6.54 12.67 2.54
C TRP A 40 -7.10 11.72 1.46
N GLN A 41 -7.03 12.14 0.18
CA GLN A 41 -7.44 11.36 -0.99
C GLN A 41 -6.31 10.51 -1.60
N MET A 42 -5.10 10.55 -1.04
CA MET A 42 -3.96 9.73 -1.46
C MET A 42 -3.73 8.50 -0.58
N TYR A 43 -4.79 7.92 0.01
CA TYR A 43 -4.73 6.54 0.52
C TYR A 43 -4.84 5.51 -0.61
N SER A 44 -4.45 5.82 -1.85
CA SER A 44 -3.97 4.75 -2.73
C SER A 44 -2.58 4.40 -2.22
N SER A 45 -2.45 3.34 -1.43
CA SER A 45 -1.14 2.78 -1.12
C SER A 45 -0.42 2.55 -2.46
N TYR A 46 0.76 3.13 -2.61
CA TYR A 46 1.67 2.67 -3.66
C TYR A 46 2.09 1.27 -3.26
N ALA A 47 1.68 0.28 -4.06
CA ALA A 47 2.14 -1.08 -3.86
C ALA A 47 3.63 -1.13 -4.19
N GLN A 48 4.40 -1.93 -3.44
CA GLN A 48 5.65 -2.43 -4.00
C GLN A 48 5.30 -3.20 -5.28
N LEU A 49 5.91 -2.80 -6.39
CA LEU A 49 5.75 -3.50 -7.64
C LEU A 49 6.29 -4.93 -7.48
N PRO A 50 5.52 -5.95 -7.88
CA PRO A 50 5.99 -7.33 -7.86
C PRO A 50 7.15 -7.49 -8.84
N GLN A 51 8.06 -8.42 -8.53
CA GLN A 51 9.14 -8.77 -9.44
C GLN A 51 8.63 -9.81 -10.42
N ILE A 52 8.84 -9.57 -11.72
CA ILE A 52 8.59 -10.57 -12.76
C ILE A 52 9.93 -11.03 -13.32
N VAL A 53 10.09 -12.35 -13.38
CA VAL A 53 11.28 -13.00 -13.89
C VAL A 53 10.87 -13.93 -15.03
N LEU A 54 11.44 -13.70 -16.21
CA LEU A 54 11.24 -14.53 -17.38
C LEU A 54 12.34 -15.58 -17.42
N GLN A 55 11.95 -16.84 -17.65
CA GLN A 55 12.86 -17.92 -17.96
C GLN A 55 12.76 -18.21 -19.44
N LEU A 56 13.89 -18.12 -20.14
CA LEU A 56 14.01 -18.32 -21.56
C LEU A 56 14.36 -19.79 -21.88
N SER A 57 14.10 -20.22 -23.11
CA SER A 57 14.36 -21.58 -23.61
C SER A 57 15.85 -21.93 -23.69
N ASP A 58 16.72 -20.92 -23.77
CA ASP A 58 18.18 -21.04 -23.69
C ASP A 58 18.69 -21.19 -22.24
N GLY A 59 17.79 -21.14 -21.25
CA GLY A 59 18.11 -21.18 -19.82
C GLY A 59 18.46 -19.81 -19.23
N THR A 60 18.43 -18.73 -20.02
CA THR A 60 18.64 -17.37 -19.54
C THR A 60 17.49 -16.94 -18.64
N VAL A 61 17.80 -16.16 -17.62
CA VAL A 61 16.83 -15.59 -16.67
C VAL A 61 16.90 -14.08 -16.78
N GLN A 62 15.78 -13.44 -17.12
CA GLN A 62 15.69 -11.98 -17.28
C GLN A 62 14.67 -11.40 -16.29
N SER A 63 15.07 -10.36 -15.56
CA SER A 63 14.15 -9.58 -14.73
C SER A 63 13.46 -8.51 -15.55
N VAL A 64 12.14 -8.40 -15.45
CA VAL A 64 11.35 -7.35 -16.10
C VAL A 64 11.10 -6.22 -15.11
N ASP A 65 11.42 -4.99 -15.51
CA ASP A 65 11.04 -3.81 -14.77
C ASP A 65 9.58 -3.42 -15.09
N LEU A 66 8.70 -3.60 -14.12
CA LEU A 66 7.28 -3.26 -14.28
C LEU A 66 7.00 -1.76 -14.31
N THR A 67 7.97 -0.90 -13.94
CA THR A 67 7.77 0.55 -14.00
C THR A 67 7.58 1.06 -15.42
N GLU A 68 8.09 0.34 -16.42
CA GLU A 68 7.87 0.63 -17.85
C GLU A 68 6.43 0.31 -18.29
N TYR A 69 5.76 -0.63 -17.63
CA TYR A 69 4.44 -1.13 -18.01
C TYR A 69 3.31 -0.51 -17.17
N VAL A 70 3.61 -0.04 -15.96
CA VAL A 70 2.60 0.49 -15.03
C VAL A 70 3.03 1.85 -14.47
N VAL A 71 2.51 2.92 -15.07
CA VAL A 71 2.71 4.29 -14.58
C VAL A 71 1.69 4.55 -13.45
N ASN A 72 2.16 4.53 -12.20
CA ASN A 72 1.38 4.68 -10.96
C ASN A 72 0.60 3.42 -10.53
N ALA A 73 1.35 2.41 -10.10
CA ALA A 73 0.83 1.18 -9.48
C ALA A 73 0.03 1.47 -8.21
N ARG A 74 -1.29 1.66 -8.38
CA ARG A 74 -2.23 1.69 -7.24
C ARG A 74 -2.47 0.28 -6.76
N TYR A 75 -2.34 0.06 -5.45
CA TYR A 75 -2.55 -1.25 -4.84
C TYR A 75 -3.90 -1.89 -5.22
N GLU A 76 -4.96 -1.09 -5.32
CA GLU A 76 -6.29 -1.57 -5.74
C GLU A 76 -6.44 -1.96 -7.23
N ILE A 77 -5.55 -1.46 -8.10
CA ILE A 77 -5.64 -1.65 -9.57
C ILE A 77 -4.54 -2.59 -10.08
N LEU A 78 -3.47 -2.79 -9.32
CA LEU A 78 -2.31 -3.55 -9.74
C LEU A 78 -2.63 -5.05 -9.86
N LYS A 79 -3.16 -5.45 -11.01
CA LYS A 79 -3.34 -6.84 -11.41
C LYS A 79 -2.20 -7.28 -12.30
N ALA A 80 -0.97 -7.20 -11.79
CA ALA A 80 0.22 -7.64 -12.53
C ALA A 80 0.11 -9.12 -13.01
N GLN A 81 -0.70 -9.92 -12.31
CA GLN A 81 -1.13 -11.27 -12.73
C GLN A 81 -1.72 -11.32 -14.15
N THR A 82 -2.46 -10.29 -14.56
CA THR A 82 -3.06 -10.20 -15.91
C THR A 82 -2.05 -9.95 -17.01
N LEU A 83 -0.82 -9.55 -16.66
CA LEU A 83 0.27 -9.35 -17.60
C LEU A 83 1.04 -10.64 -17.91
N LEU A 84 0.93 -11.70 -17.09
CA LEU A 84 1.69 -12.95 -17.33
C LEU A 84 1.41 -13.56 -18.72
N PRO A 85 0.15 -13.68 -19.19
CA PRO A 85 -0.12 -14.16 -20.54
C PRO A 85 0.48 -13.26 -21.63
N HIS A 86 0.59 -11.95 -21.38
CA HIS A 86 1.20 -11.02 -22.32
C HIS A 86 2.70 -11.27 -22.45
N PHE A 87 3.40 -11.54 -21.35
CA PHE A 87 4.82 -11.90 -21.40
C PHE A 87 5.08 -13.22 -22.11
N CYS A 88 4.20 -14.21 -21.97
CA CYS A 88 4.29 -15.45 -22.76
C CYS A 88 4.07 -15.20 -24.27
N ALA A 89 3.25 -14.21 -24.64
CA ALA A 89 2.97 -13.89 -26.05
C ALA A 89 4.00 -12.95 -26.69
N LEU A 90 4.76 -12.18 -25.89
CA LEU A 90 5.70 -11.18 -26.41
C LEU A 90 7.00 -11.80 -26.95
N ALA A 91 7.37 -12.97 -26.44
CA ALA A 91 8.65 -13.59 -26.72
C ALA A 91 8.48 -15.09 -26.96
N ASP A 92 8.69 -15.52 -28.20
CA ASP A 92 8.61 -16.92 -28.67
C ASP A 92 9.57 -17.90 -27.95
N HIS A 93 10.41 -17.38 -27.08
CA HIS A 93 11.45 -18.11 -26.38
C HIS A 93 11.28 -18.10 -24.86
N VAL A 94 10.17 -17.57 -24.32
CA VAL A 94 9.89 -17.63 -22.88
C VAL A 94 9.18 -18.95 -22.56
N ILE A 95 9.77 -19.76 -21.69
CA ILE A 95 9.24 -21.07 -21.27
C ILE A 95 8.48 -20.99 -19.95
N ALA A 96 8.82 -20.03 -19.09
CA ALA A 96 8.12 -19.80 -17.84
C ALA A 96 8.23 -18.35 -17.40
N VAL A 97 7.20 -17.87 -16.72
CA VAL A 97 7.14 -16.55 -16.09
C VAL A 97 6.95 -16.77 -14.59
N GLN A 98 7.87 -16.24 -13.79
CA GLN A 98 7.77 -16.23 -12.34
C GLN A 98 7.34 -14.84 -11.88
N TYR A 99 6.29 -14.81 -11.07
CA TYR A 99 5.74 -13.63 -10.42
C TYR A 99 6.03 -13.69 -8.93
N ARG A 100 6.61 -12.62 -8.37
CA ARG A 100 6.91 -12.51 -6.93
C ARG A 100 6.30 -11.24 -6.34
N ALA A 101 5.35 -11.40 -5.42
CA ALA A 101 4.74 -10.32 -4.66
C ALA A 101 4.94 -10.55 -3.15
N GLY A 102 5.93 -9.87 -2.55
CA GLY A 102 6.33 -10.17 -1.17
C GLY A 102 6.87 -11.60 -1.06
N ASP A 103 6.24 -12.41 -0.21
CA ASP A 103 6.60 -13.83 0.00
C ASP A 103 5.86 -14.80 -0.94
N GLU A 104 4.87 -14.30 -1.71
CA GLU A 104 4.11 -15.10 -2.65
C GLU A 104 4.88 -15.24 -3.97
N ILE A 105 5.08 -16.48 -4.42
CA ILE A 105 5.73 -16.81 -5.69
C ILE A 105 4.74 -17.64 -6.51
N GLU A 106 4.36 -17.13 -7.68
CA GLU A 106 3.54 -17.82 -8.66
C GLU A 106 4.37 -18.08 -9.91
N VAL A 107 4.26 -19.29 -10.46
CA VAL A 107 4.99 -19.68 -11.68
C VAL A 107 3.98 -20.11 -12.73
N GLN A 108 3.98 -19.41 -13.85
CA GLN A 108 3.17 -19.74 -15.02
C GLN A 108 4.07 -20.31 -16.12
N GLN A 109 3.75 -21.52 -16.59
CA GLN A 109 4.39 -22.08 -17.77
C GLN A 109 3.77 -21.48 -19.03
N CYS A 110 4.63 -21.12 -19.98
CA CYS A 110 4.18 -20.65 -21.29
C CYS A 110 4.02 -21.86 -22.24
N PRO A 111 3.03 -21.84 -23.14
CA PRO A 111 2.79 -22.90 -24.10
C PRO A 111 3.90 -23.01 -25.16
#